data_AF-A0A974ZKW0-F1
#
_entry.id   AF-A0A974ZKW0-F1
#
_cell.length_a   1.000
_cell.length_b   1.000
_cell.length_c   1.000
_cell.angle_alpha   90.00
_cell.angle_beta   90.00
_cell.angle_gamma   90.00
#
_symmetry.space_group_name_H-M   'P 1'
#
loop_
_entity.id
_entity.type
_entity.pdbx_description
1 polymer ?
#
loop_
_entity_poly.entity_id
_entity_poly.type
_entity_poly.pdbx_seq_one_letter_code
_entity_poly.pdbx_strand_id
1 'polypeptide(L)'
;MLYATIKGDKLEIGSVADWVSGLASAVAAGTAMYFWYKDRRERNSEERTNISVWVQAAEGANEWEIISINNASNPIWKWALFIKYPTADGAYTLELVDSTDGGIIPPGQHIFPWSPSGLISNESDVRYELFFVDSIGKHWKKTLSGGLEAVKDIDLEIKKVSHAN
;
A
#
# COMPACT_ATOMS: atom_id res chain seq x y z
N MET A 1 -6.69 85.94 -18.85
CA MET A 1 -7.24 85.20 -17.69
C MET A 1 -7.33 83.74 -18.11
N LEU A 2 -6.46 82.89 -17.54
CA LEU A 2 -6.33 81.47 -17.92
C LEU A 2 -7.50 80.67 -17.35
N TYR A 3 -8.12 79.84 -18.20
CA TYR A 3 -9.00 78.76 -17.78
C TYR A 3 -8.15 77.59 -17.26
N ALA A 4 -8.46 77.10 -16.06
CA ALA A 4 -7.92 75.84 -15.56
C ALA A 4 -8.85 74.70 -16.00
N THR A 5 -8.41 73.92 -16.98
CA THR A 5 -9.05 72.67 -17.39
C THR A 5 -8.60 71.55 -16.45
N ILE A 6 -9.54 70.97 -15.70
CA ILE A 6 -9.29 69.79 -14.87
C ILE A 6 -9.24 68.57 -15.80
N LYS A 7 -8.09 67.87 -15.83
CA LYS A 7 -7.92 66.62 -16.56
C LYS A 7 -8.80 65.54 -15.94
N GLY A 8 -9.63 64.90 -16.75
CA GLY A 8 -10.35 63.68 -16.37
C GLY A 8 -9.38 62.52 -16.29
N ASP A 9 -9.36 61.85 -15.15
CA ASP A 9 -8.68 60.56 -14.97
C ASP A 9 -9.38 59.50 -15.82
N LYS A 10 -8.64 58.93 -16.77
CA LYS A 10 -9.06 57.73 -17.49
C LYS A 10 -8.76 56.54 -16.60
N LEU A 11 -9.80 55.87 -16.09
CA LEU A 11 -9.69 54.50 -15.58
C LEU A 11 -9.27 53.60 -16.75
N GLU A 12 -7.98 53.23 -16.80
CA GLU A 12 -7.49 52.16 -17.67
C GLU A 12 -8.02 50.82 -17.11
N ILE A 13 -9.21 50.45 -17.56
CA ILE A 13 -9.70 49.08 -17.42
C ILE A 13 -8.76 48.24 -18.28
N GLY A 14 -7.86 47.49 -17.63
CA GLY A 14 -6.93 46.57 -18.31
C GLY A 14 -7.65 45.73 -19.36
N SER A 15 -6.97 45.51 -20.49
CA SER A 15 -7.54 44.87 -21.67
C SER A 15 -8.22 43.55 -21.31
N VAL A 16 -9.42 43.31 -21.84
CA VAL A 16 -10.18 42.06 -21.63
C VAL A 16 -9.34 40.82 -21.98
N ALA A 17 -8.33 40.95 -22.85
CA ALA A 17 -7.39 39.88 -23.19
C ALA A 17 -6.48 39.46 -22.02
N ASP A 18 -6.14 40.37 -21.11
CA ASP A 18 -5.33 40.06 -19.91
C ASP A 18 -6.14 39.26 -18.89
N TRP A 19 -7.46 39.52 -18.82
CA TRP A 19 -8.38 38.73 -17.99
C TRP A 19 -8.62 37.33 -18.55
N VAL A 20 -8.80 37.22 -19.87
CA VAL A 20 -9.05 35.93 -20.54
C VAL A 20 -7.81 35.04 -20.51
N SER A 21 -6.61 35.61 -20.65
CA SER A 21 -5.35 34.86 -20.56
C SER A 21 -5.06 34.37 -19.13
N GLY A 22 -5.41 35.14 -18.10
CA GLY A 22 -5.36 34.71 -16.70
C GLY A 22 -6.29 33.53 -16.39
N LEU A 23 -7.53 33.59 -16.88
CA LEU A 23 -8.52 32.51 -16.75
C LEU A 23 -8.09 31.23 -17.47
N ALA A 24 -7.59 31.35 -18.70
CA ALA A 24 -7.08 30.21 -19.46
C ALA A 24 -5.90 29.52 -18.75
N SER A 25 -4.98 30.32 -18.19
CA SER A 25 -3.83 29.79 -17.44
C SER A 25 -4.25 29.06 -16.16
N ALA A 26 -5.24 29.58 -15.43
CA ALA A 26 -5.77 28.94 -14.24
C ALA A 26 -6.45 27.60 -14.55
N VAL A 27 -7.22 27.54 -15.64
CA VAL A 27 -7.86 26.30 -16.11
C VAL A 27 -6.81 25.26 -16.54
N ALA A 28 -5.77 25.68 -17.26
CA ALA A 28 -4.66 24.81 -17.65
C ALA A 28 -3.91 24.26 -16.42
N ALA A 29 -3.62 25.10 -15.43
CA ALA A 29 -2.99 24.66 -14.18
C ALA A 29 -3.88 23.68 -13.40
N GLY A 30 -5.19 23.98 -13.30
CA GLY A 30 -6.16 23.12 -12.62
C GLY A 30 -6.29 21.74 -13.28
N THR A 31 -6.35 21.71 -14.61
CA THR A 31 -6.39 20.45 -15.38
C THR A 31 -5.09 19.67 -15.26
N ALA A 32 -3.93 20.34 -15.31
CA ALA A 32 -2.64 19.70 -15.07
C ALA A 32 -2.54 19.08 -13.66
N MET A 33 -2.98 19.81 -12.62
CA MET A 33 -3.03 19.27 -11.26
C MET A 33 -3.99 18.08 -11.15
N TYR A 34 -5.15 18.14 -11.82
CA TYR A 34 -6.11 17.04 -11.82
C TYR A 34 -5.52 15.77 -12.46
N PHE A 35 -4.90 15.89 -13.63
CA PHE A 35 -4.25 14.75 -14.31
C PHE A 35 -3.07 14.22 -13.50
N TRP A 36 -2.23 15.10 -12.93
CA TRP A 36 -1.14 14.68 -12.04
C TRP A 36 -1.66 13.91 -10.83
N TYR A 37 -2.74 14.37 -10.21
CA TYR A 37 -3.33 13.71 -9.06
C TYR A 37 -3.96 12.35 -9.41
N LYS A 38 -4.61 12.25 -10.58
CA LYS A 38 -5.19 11.00 -11.08
C LYS A 38 -4.11 9.97 -11.42
N ASP A 39 -3.10 10.36 -12.18
CA ASP A 39 -1.96 9.53 -12.56
C ASP A 39 -1.17 9.05 -11.32
N ARG A 40 -1.06 9.90 -10.29
CA ARG A 40 -0.47 9.49 -9.00
C ARG A 40 -1.31 8.46 -8.25
N ARG A 41 -2.64 8.46 -8.40
CA ARG A 41 -3.49 7.43 -7.79
C ARG A 41 -3.37 6.09 -8.50
N GLU A 42 -3.31 6.09 -9.82
CA GLU A 42 -3.18 4.88 -10.64
C GLU A 42 -1.82 4.21 -10.39
N ARG A 43 -0.71 4.96 -10.46
CA ARG A 43 0.62 4.44 -10.12
C ARG A 43 0.74 3.93 -8.69
N ASN A 44 0.16 4.66 -7.73
CA ASN A 44 0.14 4.19 -6.34
C ASN A 44 -0.67 2.90 -6.18
N SER A 45 -1.70 2.66 -6.99
CA SER A 45 -2.45 1.39 -6.95
C SER A 45 -1.63 0.23 -7.50
N GLU A 46 -0.95 0.46 -8.62
CA GLU A 46 -0.10 -0.55 -9.29
C GLU A 46 1.11 -0.94 -8.45
N GLU A 47 1.77 0.02 -7.77
CA GLU A 47 2.89 -0.26 -6.87
C GLU A 47 2.48 -1.09 -5.65
N ARG A 48 1.23 -1.00 -5.19
CA ARG A 48 0.74 -1.72 -3.98
C ARG A 48 0.34 -3.15 -4.27
N THR A 49 -0.14 -3.45 -5.48
CA THR A 49 -0.46 -4.82 -5.91
C THR A 49 0.79 -5.71 -6.03
N ASN A 50 1.98 -5.13 -5.95
CA ASN A 50 3.25 -5.80 -6.18
C ASN A 50 3.94 -6.38 -4.92
N ILE A 51 3.29 -6.34 -3.76
CA ILE A 51 3.81 -6.98 -2.54
C ILE A 51 3.19 -8.36 -2.43
N SER A 52 3.96 -9.44 -2.51
CA SER A 52 3.46 -10.82 -2.38
C SER A 52 4.25 -11.54 -1.32
N VAL A 53 3.57 -12.36 -0.52
CA VAL A 53 4.21 -13.20 0.50
C VAL A 53 3.59 -14.58 0.38
N TRP A 54 4.42 -15.62 0.44
CA TRP A 54 3.99 -16.99 0.53
C TRP A 54 4.96 -17.79 1.39
N VAL A 55 4.60 -19.03 1.65
CA VAL A 55 5.33 -19.94 2.53
C VAL A 55 5.55 -21.23 1.77
N GLN A 56 6.77 -21.77 1.83
CA GLN A 56 7.14 -23.01 1.15
C GLN A 56 8.11 -23.83 2.01
N ALA A 57 8.25 -25.11 1.67
CA ALA A 57 9.31 -25.94 2.24
C ALA A 57 10.67 -25.50 1.66
N ALA A 58 11.66 -25.29 2.52
CA ALA A 58 13.02 -24.98 2.11
C ALA A 58 13.72 -26.22 1.52
N GLU A 59 14.86 -26.01 0.85
CA GLU A 59 15.70 -27.11 0.34
C GLU A 59 16.39 -27.86 1.50
N GLY A 60 15.64 -28.71 2.20
CA GLY A 60 16.08 -29.46 3.37
C GLY A 60 14.89 -30.12 4.06
N ALA A 61 15.06 -31.33 4.59
CA ALA A 61 13.95 -32.03 5.22
C ALA A 61 13.47 -31.29 6.48
N ASN A 62 12.21 -30.81 6.46
CA ASN A 62 11.48 -30.15 7.57
C ASN A 62 11.82 -28.69 7.85
N GLU A 63 12.53 -27.99 6.97
CA GLU A 63 12.71 -26.55 7.08
C GLU A 63 11.65 -25.83 6.24
N TRP A 64 11.12 -24.73 6.76
CA TRP A 64 10.15 -23.89 6.05
C TRP A 64 10.68 -22.47 5.94
N GLU A 65 10.23 -21.77 4.91
CA GLU A 65 10.64 -20.40 4.66
C GLU A 65 9.46 -19.56 4.21
N ILE A 66 9.48 -18.31 4.64
CA ILE A 66 8.57 -17.27 4.18
C ILE A 66 9.31 -16.51 3.09
N ILE A 67 8.75 -16.53 1.88
CA ILE A 67 9.25 -15.71 0.78
C ILE A 67 8.39 -14.47 0.68
N SER A 68 9.04 -13.32 0.67
CA SER A 68 8.44 -12.04 0.40
C SER A 68 9.00 -11.44 -0.88
N ILE A 69 8.13 -10.84 -1.67
CA ILE A 69 8.48 -10.00 -2.80
C ILE A 69 7.82 -8.66 -2.57
N ASN A 70 8.60 -7.60 -2.58
CA ASN A 70 8.13 -6.23 -2.55
C ASN A 70 8.66 -5.49 -3.77
N ASN A 71 7.89 -5.42 -4.86
CA ASN A 71 8.31 -4.60 -6.01
C ASN A 71 7.94 -3.12 -5.86
N ALA A 72 7.47 -2.69 -4.67
CA ALA A 72 7.37 -1.27 -4.38
C ALA A 72 8.75 -0.66 -4.11
N SER A 73 8.87 0.63 -4.36
CA SER A 73 10.12 1.38 -4.13
C SER A 73 10.44 1.56 -2.64
N ASN A 74 9.46 1.39 -1.75
CA ASN A 74 9.58 1.65 -0.32
C ASN A 74 9.56 0.35 0.49
N PRO A 75 10.37 0.26 1.57
CA PRO A 75 10.29 -0.86 2.51
C PRO A 75 8.98 -0.84 3.31
N ILE A 76 8.55 -2.01 3.77
CA ILE A 76 7.38 -2.20 4.65
C ILE A 76 7.86 -2.43 6.07
N TRP A 77 7.57 -1.47 6.94
CA TRP A 77 8.05 -1.47 8.32
C TRP A 77 7.13 -2.17 9.29
N LYS A 78 5.81 -2.15 9.03
CA LYS A 78 4.79 -2.78 9.87
C LYS A 78 3.99 -3.74 9.00
N TRP A 79 4.08 -5.02 9.32
CA TRP A 79 3.36 -6.09 8.64
C TRP A 79 3.08 -7.24 9.60
N ALA A 80 2.10 -8.05 9.24
CA ALA A 80 1.68 -9.25 9.95
C ALA A 80 1.20 -10.29 8.94
N LEU A 81 1.77 -11.48 9.00
CA LEU A 81 1.41 -12.62 8.18
C LEU A 81 0.71 -13.65 9.06
N PHE A 82 -0.55 -13.91 8.75
CA PHE A 82 -1.26 -15.04 9.32
C PHE A 82 -1.02 -16.26 8.45
N ILE A 83 -0.60 -17.36 9.07
CA ILE A 83 -0.37 -18.64 8.39
C ILE A 83 -1.28 -19.67 9.04
N LYS A 84 -2.20 -20.24 8.25
CA LYS A 84 -3.11 -21.29 8.68
C LYS A 84 -2.77 -22.58 7.93
N TYR A 85 -2.54 -23.66 8.67
CA TYR A 85 -2.17 -24.95 8.07
C TYR A 85 -2.76 -26.12 8.86
N PRO A 86 -3.06 -27.26 8.20
CA PRO A 86 -3.45 -28.47 8.90
C PRO A 86 -2.24 -29.16 9.53
N THR A 87 -2.37 -29.56 10.78
CA THR A 87 -1.40 -30.40 11.49
C THR A 87 -1.60 -31.88 11.15
N ALA A 88 -0.59 -32.71 11.43
CA ALA A 88 -0.62 -34.16 11.15
C ALA A 88 -1.78 -34.93 11.82
N ASP A 89 -2.39 -34.38 12.88
CA ASP A 89 -3.56 -34.91 13.56
C ASP A 89 -4.90 -34.45 12.95
N GLY A 90 -4.86 -33.62 11.90
CA GLY A 90 -6.04 -33.09 11.21
C GLY A 90 -6.64 -31.82 11.84
N ALA A 91 -6.06 -31.30 12.93
CA ALA A 91 -6.42 -29.98 13.45
C ALA A 91 -5.87 -28.86 12.55
N TYR A 92 -6.41 -27.64 12.68
CA TYR A 92 -5.82 -26.46 12.04
C TYR A 92 -5.05 -25.64 13.06
N THR A 93 -3.81 -25.33 12.74
CA THR A 93 -3.00 -24.37 13.49
C THR A 93 -3.02 -23.04 12.76
N LEU A 94 -3.06 -21.95 13.55
CA LEU A 94 -2.90 -20.60 13.07
C LEU A 94 -1.68 -19.98 13.76
N GLU A 95 -0.77 -19.48 12.97
CA GLU A 95 0.40 -18.75 13.43
C GLU A 95 0.36 -17.31 12.92
N LEU A 96 0.97 -16.43 13.71
CA LEU A 96 1.23 -15.05 13.37
C LEU A 96 2.74 -14.89 13.32
N VAL A 97 3.24 -14.40 12.20
CA VAL A 97 4.60 -13.90 12.05
C VAL A 97 4.49 -12.43 11.67
N ASP A 98 5.15 -11.54 12.41
CA ASP A 98 5.03 -10.11 12.15
C ASP A 98 6.39 -9.42 12.04
N SER A 99 6.36 -8.09 11.85
CA SER A 99 7.57 -7.27 11.74
C SER A 99 8.51 -7.33 12.95
N THR A 100 8.06 -7.83 14.10
CA THR A 100 8.92 -8.02 15.27
C THR A 100 9.76 -9.29 15.16
N ASP A 101 9.22 -10.34 14.53
CA ASP A 101 9.92 -11.61 14.29
C ASP A 101 10.73 -11.57 13.00
N GLY A 102 10.10 -11.14 11.89
CA GLY A 102 10.69 -11.16 10.55
C GLY A 102 11.35 -9.84 10.13
N GLY A 103 11.31 -8.80 10.97
CA GLY A 103 11.91 -7.51 10.68
C GLY A 103 11.17 -6.71 9.59
N ILE A 104 11.92 -6.00 8.76
CA ILE A 104 11.39 -5.15 7.68
C ILE A 104 11.33 -5.97 6.39
N ILE A 105 10.34 -5.73 5.53
CA ILE A 105 10.33 -6.27 4.16
C ILE A 105 10.92 -5.19 3.22
N PRO A 106 12.19 -5.31 2.79
CA PRO A 106 12.80 -4.36 1.86
C PRO A 106 12.26 -4.52 0.44
N PRO A 107 12.50 -3.56 -0.47
CA PRO A 107 12.29 -3.78 -1.90
C PRO A 107 13.05 -5.00 -2.43
N GLY A 108 12.46 -5.70 -3.41
CA GLY A 108 12.99 -6.94 -3.99
C GLY A 108 12.43 -8.21 -3.34
N GLN A 109 13.13 -9.33 -3.55
CA GLN A 109 12.80 -10.63 -2.97
C GLN A 109 13.64 -10.90 -1.73
N HIS A 110 12.99 -11.36 -0.66
CA HIS A 110 13.64 -11.71 0.61
C HIS A 110 13.06 -13.00 1.15
N ILE A 111 13.92 -13.80 1.77
CA ILE A 111 13.60 -15.11 2.33
C ILE A 111 13.87 -15.06 3.82
N PHE A 112 12.90 -15.46 4.62
CA PHE A 112 13.00 -15.53 6.07
C PHE A 112 12.81 -16.98 6.52
N PRO A 113 13.68 -17.50 7.39
CA PRO A 113 13.46 -18.82 7.98
C PRO A 113 12.20 -18.78 8.85
N TRP A 114 11.35 -19.79 8.73
CA TRP A 114 10.17 -19.96 9.57
C TRP A 114 10.09 -21.40 10.04
N SER A 115 9.82 -21.60 11.33
CA SER A 115 9.71 -22.92 11.91
C SER A 115 8.28 -23.10 12.42
N PRO A 116 7.42 -23.85 11.70
CA PRO A 116 6.06 -24.09 12.16
C PRO A 116 6.09 -24.83 13.50
N SER A 117 5.19 -24.43 14.40
CA SER A 117 5.02 -25.09 15.70
C SER A 117 4.51 -26.53 15.60
N GLY A 118 3.90 -26.90 14.47
CA GLY A 118 3.42 -28.23 14.16
C GLY A 118 3.94 -28.79 12.82
N LEU A 119 3.82 -30.11 12.65
CA LEU A 119 4.15 -30.77 11.39
C LEU A 119 3.07 -30.46 10.34
N ILE A 120 3.47 -29.74 9.29
CA ILE A 120 2.63 -29.45 8.14
C ILE A 120 2.53 -30.71 7.28
N SER A 121 1.29 -31.17 7.06
CA SER A 121 1.05 -32.40 6.28
C SER A 121 1.27 -32.22 4.79
N ASN A 122 0.93 -31.04 4.25
CA ASN A 122 1.02 -30.72 2.84
C ASN A 122 1.13 -29.20 2.63
N GLU A 123 2.06 -28.78 1.78
CA GLU A 123 2.27 -27.37 1.42
C GLU A 123 1.04 -26.76 0.73
N SER A 124 0.33 -27.54 -0.09
CA SER A 124 -0.85 -27.04 -0.82
C SER A 124 -2.02 -26.64 0.09
N ASP A 125 -2.00 -27.06 1.35
CA ASP A 125 -3.05 -26.79 2.34
C ASP A 125 -2.71 -25.61 3.25
N VAL A 126 -1.49 -25.06 3.12
CA VAL A 126 -1.11 -23.83 3.79
C VAL A 126 -1.89 -22.66 3.18
N ARG A 127 -2.45 -21.83 4.05
CA ARG A 127 -3.19 -20.62 3.71
C ARG A 127 -2.53 -19.45 4.41
N TYR A 128 -2.41 -18.32 3.74
CA TYR A 128 -1.78 -17.14 4.33
C TYR A 128 -2.54 -15.85 4.03
N GLU A 129 -2.48 -14.90 4.95
CA GLU A 129 -3.01 -13.55 4.77
C GLU A 129 -1.97 -12.54 5.25
N LEU A 130 -1.59 -11.62 4.35
CA LEU A 130 -0.63 -10.57 4.68
C LEU A 130 -1.37 -9.28 5.00
N PHE A 131 -1.06 -8.68 6.13
CA PHE A 131 -1.49 -7.35 6.52
C PHE A 131 -0.28 -6.43 6.55
N PHE A 132 -0.36 -5.22 6.01
CA PHE A 132 0.77 -4.30 6.03
C PHE A 132 0.35 -2.83 5.99
N VAL A 133 1.21 -1.97 6.54
CA VAL A 133 1.08 -0.52 6.45
C VAL A 133 1.98 -0.01 5.34
N ASP A 134 1.42 0.78 4.43
CA ASP A 134 2.19 1.42 3.38
C ASP A 134 2.97 2.65 3.88
N SER A 135 3.79 3.25 3.01
CA SER A 135 4.60 4.43 3.34
C SER A 135 3.81 5.70 3.68
N ILE A 136 2.49 5.72 3.42
CA ILE A 136 1.60 6.84 3.75
C ILE A 136 0.69 6.54 4.95
N GLY A 137 0.91 5.42 5.64
CA GLY A 137 0.16 5.03 6.84
C GLY A 137 -1.18 4.35 6.57
N LYS A 138 -1.49 3.94 5.34
CA LYS A 138 -2.71 3.17 5.07
C LYS A 138 -2.47 1.69 5.32
N HIS A 139 -3.53 1.05 5.80
CA HIS A 139 -3.53 -0.36 6.17
C HIS A 139 -4.13 -1.20 5.05
N TRP A 140 -3.45 -2.29 4.71
CA TRP A 140 -3.79 -3.16 3.60
C TRP A 140 -3.86 -4.61 4.07
N LYS A 141 -4.75 -5.38 3.45
CA LYS A 141 -4.84 -6.83 3.52
C LYS A 141 -4.61 -7.40 2.13
N LYS A 142 -3.72 -8.38 2.00
CA LYS A 142 -3.52 -9.18 0.79
C LYS A 142 -3.91 -10.62 1.03
N THR A 143 -4.81 -11.13 0.18
CA THR A 143 -5.31 -12.50 0.22
C THR A 143 -4.50 -13.42 -0.67
N LEU A 144 -4.63 -14.74 -0.47
CA LEU A 144 -4.08 -15.78 -1.35
C LEU A 144 -4.46 -15.63 -2.82
N SER A 145 -5.65 -15.08 -3.10
CA SER A 145 -6.12 -14.84 -4.48
C SER A 145 -5.40 -13.66 -5.15
N GLY A 146 -4.46 -13.01 -4.46
CA GLY A 146 -3.79 -11.80 -4.91
C GLY A 146 -4.62 -10.53 -4.75
N GLY A 147 -5.82 -10.63 -4.16
CA GLY A 147 -6.68 -9.50 -3.87
C GLY A 147 -6.05 -8.56 -2.84
N LEU A 148 -6.18 -7.26 -3.07
CA LEU A 148 -5.69 -6.21 -2.18
C LEU A 148 -6.88 -5.40 -1.66
N GLU A 149 -7.07 -5.40 -0.35
CA GLU A 149 -8.20 -4.76 0.32
C GLU A 149 -7.71 -3.73 1.33
N ALA A 150 -8.33 -2.55 1.35
CA ALA A 150 -8.05 -1.55 2.37
C ALA A 150 -8.74 -1.98 3.68
N VAL A 151 -7.99 -2.03 4.78
CA VAL A 151 -8.52 -2.33 6.11
C VAL A 151 -8.42 -1.11 7.01
N LYS A 152 -9.26 -1.08 8.06
CA LYS A 152 -9.34 0.08 8.95
C LYS A 152 -8.13 0.20 9.87
N ASP A 153 -7.71 -0.92 10.44
CA ASP A 153 -6.58 -1.01 11.37
C ASP A 153 -6.09 -2.46 11.42
N ILE A 154 -4.78 -2.66 11.29
CA ILE A 154 -4.15 -3.99 11.32
C ILE A 154 -4.22 -4.58 12.72
N ASP A 155 -4.06 -3.78 13.77
CA ASP A 155 -4.03 -4.30 15.14
C ASP A 155 -5.42 -4.83 15.56
N LEU A 156 -6.47 -4.24 15.00
CA LEU A 156 -7.84 -4.74 15.17
C LEU A 156 -8.08 -6.03 14.38
N GLU A 157 -7.59 -6.13 13.14
CA GLU A 157 -7.70 -7.36 12.36
C GLU A 157 -6.90 -8.50 12.98
N ILE A 158 -5.69 -8.22 13.48
CA ILE A 158 -4.87 -9.20 14.22
C ILE A 158 -5.63 -9.74 15.43
N LYS A 159 -6.29 -8.86 16.19
CA LYS A 159 -7.11 -9.25 17.35
C LYS A 159 -8.32 -10.10 16.94
N LYS A 160 -8.99 -9.77 15.85
CA LYS A 160 -10.14 -10.55 15.37
C LYS A 160 -9.73 -11.97 14.96
N VAL A 161 -8.64 -12.07 14.21
CA VAL A 161 -8.14 -13.35 13.68
C VAL A 161 -7.65 -14.24 14.82
N SER A 162 -6.99 -13.67 15.84
CA SER A 162 -6.56 -14.41 17.04
C SER A 162 -7.70 -14.89 17.94
N HIS A 163 -8.88 -14.24 17.94
CA HIS A 163 -10.05 -14.65 18.74
C HIS A 163 -11.01 -15.60 18.00
N ALA A 164 -10.76 -15.90 16.73
CA ALA A 164 -11.60 -16.78 15.92
C ALA A 164 -11.22 -18.28 16.05
N ASN A 165 -10.21 -18.60 16.85
CA ASN A 165 -9.80 -19.96 17.24
C ASN A 165 -10.17 -20.24 18.69
#